data_AF-A0A6H9Y8U3-F1
#
_entry.id   AF-A0A6H9Y8U3-F1
#
_cell.length_a   1.000
_cell.length_b   1.000
_cell.length_c   1.000
_cell.angle_alpha   90.00
_cell.angle_beta   90.00
_cell.angle_gamma   90.00
#
_symmetry.space_group_name_H-M   'P 1'
#
loop_
_entity.id
_entity.type
_entity.pdbx_description
1 polymer ?
#
loop_
_entity_poly.entity_id
_entity_poly.type
_entity_poly.pdbx_seq_one_letter_code
_entity_poly.pdbx_strand_id
1 'polypeptide(L)'
;MADDNDRTPTTGETKVAGPTTTGTSHRVRRPRAEAMTMARRRAVNAVAWFVSLVTTVVVLILAVHIVFVAFEANTANDLVNTVGDWADDLAWQFKDVFQPDDHKGEVAVNYGLAALVYLIAGRILTSLVRRLA
;
A
#
# COMPACT_ATOMS: atom_id res chain seq x y z
N MET A 1 -55.71 82.38 14.24
CA MET A 1 -55.23 82.71 12.88
C MET A 1 -54.18 81.66 12.56
N ALA A 2 -54.38 80.88 11.51
CA ALA A 2 -53.61 79.69 11.18
C ALA A 2 -52.12 80.00 10.94
N ASP A 3 -51.24 79.08 11.32
CA ASP A 3 -50.16 78.69 10.44
C ASP A 3 -49.89 77.19 10.56
N ASP A 4 -50.06 76.56 9.41
CA ASP A 4 -49.83 75.18 9.05
C ASP A 4 -48.32 75.01 8.83
N ASN A 5 -47.65 74.11 9.55
CA ASN A 5 -46.34 73.62 9.15
C ASN A 5 -46.18 72.15 9.51
N ASP A 6 -46.76 71.35 8.63
CA ASP A 6 -46.17 70.19 7.98
C ASP A 6 -45.38 69.17 8.84
N ARG A 7 -46.05 68.01 8.92
CA ARG A 7 -45.55 66.64 9.04
C ARG A 7 -44.02 66.46 8.97
N THR A 8 -43.47 65.82 10.01
CA THR A 8 -42.59 64.65 9.82
C THR A 8 -42.81 63.64 10.94
N PRO A 9 -43.23 62.40 10.64
CA PRO A 9 -42.99 61.28 11.52
C PRO A 9 -41.61 60.71 11.20
N THR A 10 -40.83 60.38 12.22
CA THR A 10 -40.21 59.06 12.44
C THR A 10 -38.98 59.21 13.32
N THR A 11 -39.16 58.76 14.56
CA THR A 11 -38.14 58.26 15.45
C THR A 11 -37.29 57.23 14.70
N GLY A 12 -36.16 57.67 14.14
CA GLY A 12 -35.12 56.80 13.61
C GLY A 12 -34.19 56.37 14.74
N GLU A 13 -34.67 55.46 15.59
CA GLU A 13 -33.85 54.79 16.59
C GLU A 13 -32.67 54.06 15.92
N THR A 14 -31.52 54.25 16.55
CA THR A 14 -30.24 53.58 16.31
C THR A 14 -30.39 52.09 16.00
N LYS A 15 -29.96 51.67 14.81
CA LYS A 15 -29.50 50.29 14.60
C LYS A 15 -28.22 50.30 13.80
N VAL A 16 -27.13 50.26 14.54
CA VAL A 16 -25.78 49.94 14.06
C VAL A 16 -25.89 48.72 13.13
N ALA A 17 -25.56 48.92 11.86
CA ALA A 17 -25.45 47.85 10.89
C ALA A 17 -24.22 46.99 11.23
N GLY A 18 -24.40 46.04 12.15
CA GLY A 18 -23.47 44.92 12.28
C GLY A 18 -23.48 44.12 10.96
N PRO A 19 -22.34 43.57 10.53
CA PRO A 19 -22.33 42.72 9.34
C PRO A 19 -23.31 41.55 9.57
N THR A 20 -24.33 41.48 8.73
CA THR A 20 -25.26 40.35 8.67
C THR A 20 -24.44 39.12 8.23
N THR A 21 -23.85 38.44 9.20
CA THR A 21 -23.31 37.10 9.08
C THR A 21 -24.49 36.16 8.87
N THR A 22 -24.95 36.03 7.62
CA THR A 22 -25.90 35.00 7.25
C THR A 22 -25.19 33.66 7.33
N GLY A 23 -25.45 32.99 8.45
CA GLY A 23 -25.02 31.66 8.86
C GLY A 23 -24.39 30.81 7.77
N THR A 24 -23.06 30.79 7.74
CA THR A 24 -22.30 29.61 7.36
C THR A 24 -22.86 28.45 8.17
N SER A 25 -23.67 27.61 7.52
CA SER A 25 -24.14 26.34 8.07
C SER A 25 -22.93 25.41 8.20
N HIS A 26 -22.11 25.67 9.22
CA HIS A 26 -20.96 24.89 9.58
C HIS A 26 -21.48 23.61 10.25
N ARG A 27 -21.91 22.63 9.43
CA ARG A 27 -22.27 21.29 9.89
C ARG A 27 -20.99 20.57 10.34
N VAL A 28 -20.49 20.92 11.52
CA VAL A 28 -19.39 20.25 12.23
C VAL A 28 -19.88 18.90 12.74
N ARG A 29 -20.03 17.92 11.85
CA ARG A 29 -20.23 16.51 12.24
C ARG A 29 -19.67 15.55 11.19
N ARG A 30 -18.35 15.62 10.92
CA ARG A 30 -17.62 14.52 10.23
C ARG A 30 -16.24 14.09 10.80
N PRO A 31 -15.76 14.51 11.99
CA PRO A 31 -14.41 14.13 12.43
C PRO A 31 -14.26 12.61 12.66
N ARG A 32 -15.33 11.91 13.04
CA ARG A 32 -15.30 10.48 13.38
C ARG A 32 -15.30 9.56 12.13
N ALA A 33 -16.01 9.96 11.07
CA ALA A 33 -16.05 9.21 9.82
C ALA A 33 -14.71 9.33 9.06
N GLU A 34 -14.12 10.52 9.05
CA GLU A 34 -12.79 10.77 8.48
C GLU A 34 -11.68 10.07 9.27
N ALA A 35 -11.75 10.05 10.60
CA ALA A 35 -10.82 9.27 11.42
C ALA A 35 -10.88 7.76 11.13
N MET A 36 -12.09 7.20 10.94
CA MET A 36 -12.28 5.78 10.60
C MET A 36 -11.74 5.43 9.20
N THR A 37 -11.94 6.27 8.19
CA THR A 37 -11.39 6.03 6.85
C THR A 37 -9.86 6.13 6.84
N MET A 38 -9.28 7.04 7.61
CA MET A 38 -7.83 7.17 7.77
C MET A 38 -7.23 5.97 8.52
N ALA A 39 -7.88 5.48 9.57
CA ALA A 39 -7.46 4.27 10.29
C ALA A 39 -7.50 3.03 9.39
N ARG A 40 -8.58 2.86 8.61
CA ARG A 40 -8.71 1.76 7.63
C ARG A 40 -7.60 1.83 6.57
N ARG A 41 -7.36 3.01 5.98
CA ARG A 41 -6.27 3.21 4.99
C ARG A 41 -4.90 2.85 5.55
N ARG A 42 -4.60 3.23 6.80
CA ARG A 42 -3.34 2.88 7.47
C ARG A 42 -3.19 1.37 7.65
N ALA A 43 -4.25 0.69 8.10
CA ALA A 43 -4.23 -0.76 8.26
C ALA A 43 -4.01 -1.48 6.92
N VAL A 44 -4.75 -1.08 5.87
CA VAL A 44 -4.58 -1.66 4.53
C VAL A 44 -3.18 -1.39 3.98
N ASN A 45 -2.63 -0.19 4.18
CA ASN A 45 -1.26 0.13 3.77
C ASN A 45 -0.21 -0.71 4.51
N ALA A 46 -0.39 -0.96 5.81
CA ALA A 46 0.50 -1.81 6.60
C ALA A 46 0.48 -3.25 6.09
N VAL A 47 -0.71 -3.79 5.80
CA VAL A 47 -0.86 -5.13 5.20
C VAL A 47 -0.22 -5.19 3.81
N ALA A 48 -0.45 -4.18 2.96
CA ALA A 48 0.16 -4.12 1.64
C ALA A 48 1.69 -4.11 1.72
N TRP A 49 2.25 -3.34 2.67
CA TRP A 49 3.68 -3.28 2.89
C TRP A 49 4.23 -4.62 3.38
N PHE A 50 3.55 -5.28 4.32
CA PHE A 50 3.95 -6.58 4.83
C PHE A 50 3.95 -7.66 3.74
N VAL A 51 2.89 -7.74 2.93
CA VAL A 51 2.80 -8.67 1.79
C VAL A 51 3.93 -8.42 0.79
N SER A 52 4.19 -7.14 0.48
CA SER A 52 5.29 -6.78 -0.41
C SER A 52 6.63 -7.22 0.18
N LEU A 53 6.86 -6.99 1.47
CA LEU A 53 8.09 -7.36 2.16
C LEU A 53 8.33 -8.87 2.11
N VAL A 54 7.32 -9.67 2.46
CA VAL A 54 7.40 -11.14 2.42
C VAL A 54 7.70 -11.63 1.00
N THR A 55 7.00 -11.08 0.00
CA THR A 55 7.26 -11.43 -1.41
C THR A 55 8.70 -11.11 -1.78
N THR A 56 9.19 -9.92 -1.43
CA THR A 56 10.56 -9.51 -1.73
C THR A 56 11.58 -10.45 -1.09
N VAL A 57 11.35 -10.88 0.15
CA VAL A 57 12.24 -11.84 0.84
C VAL A 57 12.25 -13.19 0.12
N VAL A 58 11.10 -13.74 -0.25
CA VAL A 58 11.00 -15.01 -1.00
C VAL A 58 11.76 -14.94 -2.32
N VAL A 59 11.53 -13.87 -3.10
CA VAL A 59 12.22 -13.66 -4.38
C VAL A 59 13.73 -13.53 -4.18
N LEU A 60 14.16 -12.86 -3.10
CA LEU A 60 15.57 -12.69 -2.81
C LEU A 60 16.24 -14.03 -2.44
N ILE A 61 15.60 -14.87 -1.63
CA ILE A 61 16.11 -16.20 -1.27
C ILE A 61 16.34 -17.03 -2.54
N LEU A 62 15.35 -17.08 -3.43
CA LEU A 62 15.47 -17.80 -4.70
C LEU A 62 16.58 -17.23 -5.59
N ALA A 63 16.66 -15.91 -5.72
CA ALA A 63 17.70 -15.26 -6.52
C ALA A 63 19.11 -15.53 -5.96
N VAL A 64 19.29 -15.47 -4.64
CA VAL A 64 20.57 -15.76 -3.99
C VAL A 64 20.96 -17.23 -4.18
N HIS A 65 20.02 -18.16 -4.06
CA HIS A 65 20.28 -19.58 -4.33
C HIS A 65 20.74 -19.81 -5.78
N ILE A 66 20.06 -19.20 -6.76
CA ILE A 66 20.46 -19.28 -8.18
C ILE A 66 21.89 -18.75 -8.36
N VAL A 67 22.23 -17.63 -7.73
CA VAL A 67 23.59 -17.07 -7.76
C VAL A 67 24.58 -18.05 -7.14
N PHE A 68 24.29 -18.62 -5.98
CA PHE A 68 25.16 -19.62 -5.34
C PHE A 68 25.43 -20.83 -6.24
N VAL A 69 24.41 -21.37 -6.90
CA VAL A 69 24.59 -22.50 -7.83
C VAL A 69 25.35 -22.07 -9.09
N ALA A 70 25.04 -20.90 -9.65
CA ALA A 70 25.73 -20.39 -10.84
C ALA A 70 27.24 -20.18 -10.61
N PHE A 71 27.61 -19.66 -9.43
CA PHE A 71 28.99 -19.40 -9.03
C PHE A 71 29.68 -20.59 -8.32
N GLU A 72 29.04 -21.75 -8.24
CA GLU A 72 29.56 -22.93 -7.51
C GLU A 72 29.98 -22.61 -6.07
N ALA A 73 29.11 -21.90 -5.35
CA ALA A 73 29.37 -21.53 -3.97
C ALA A 73 29.61 -22.77 -3.10
N ASN A 74 30.52 -22.64 -2.14
CA ASN A 74 30.91 -23.73 -1.25
C ASN A 74 29.72 -24.20 -0.39
N THR A 75 29.18 -25.37 -0.70
CA THR A 75 28.05 -25.99 0.00
C THR A 75 28.38 -26.41 1.44
N ALA A 76 29.66 -26.48 1.81
CA ALA A 76 30.08 -26.68 3.20
C ALA A 76 29.86 -25.44 4.08
N ASN A 77 29.40 -24.32 3.53
CA ASN A 77 29.03 -23.14 4.29
C ASN A 77 27.56 -23.22 4.71
N ASP A 78 27.30 -23.11 6.02
CA ASP A 78 25.96 -23.16 6.60
C ASP A 78 24.98 -22.17 5.95
N LEU A 79 25.45 -20.99 5.51
CA LEU A 79 24.61 -20.00 4.84
C LEU A 79 24.12 -20.51 3.47
N VAL A 80 25.03 -21.09 2.68
CA VAL A 80 24.70 -21.61 1.34
C VAL A 80 23.73 -22.77 1.48
N ASN A 81 23.98 -23.68 2.42
CA ASN A 81 23.11 -24.82 2.67
C ASN A 81 21.71 -24.37 3.15
N THR A 82 21.64 -23.48 4.15
CA THR A 82 20.35 -22.99 4.69
C THR A 82 19.53 -22.27 3.62
N VAL A 83 20.17 -21.42 2.81
CA VAL A 83 19.48 -20.73 1.70
C VAL A 83 19.03 -21.74 0.64
N GLY A 84 19.83 -22.78 0.38
CA GLY A 84 19.46 -23.91 -0.46
C GLY A 84 18.19 -24.61 0.01
N ASP A 85 18.16 -25.04 1.27
CA ASP A 85 17.00 -25.73 1.85
C ASP A 85 15.71 -24.89 1.75
N TRP A 86 15.80 -23.58 2.04
CA TRP A 86 14.65 -22.69 1.91
C TRP A 86 14.23 -22.46 0.47
N ALA A 87 15.19 -22.29 -0.44
CA ALA A 87 14.89 -22.16 -1.87
C ALA A 87 14.23 -23.43 -2.39
N ASP A 88 14.67 -24.58 -1.91
CA ASP A 88 14.13 -25.88 -2.22
C ASP A 88 12.68 -26.03 -1.76
N ASP A 89 12.37 -25.64 -0.53
CA ASP A 89 11.00 -25.67 -0.02
C ASP A 89 10.08 -24.68 -0.76
N LEU A 90 10.61 -23.51 -1.12
CA LEU A 90 9.85 -22.48 -1.84
C LEU A 90 9.62 -22.86 -3.31
N ALA A 91 10.60 -23.45 -3.97
CA ALA A 91 10.54 -23.79 -5.39
C ALA A 91 9.96 -25.19 -5.64
N TRP A 92 9.56 -25.96 -4.61
CA TRP A 92 9.22 -27.38 -4.73
C TRP A 92 8.24 -27.72 -5.87
N GLN A 93 7.24 -26.85 -6.13
CA GLN A 93 6.25 -27.03 -7.21
C GLN A 93 6.81 -26.82 -8.62
N PHE A 94 7.98 -26.18 -8.75
CA PHE A 94 8.56 -25.74 -10.01
C PHE A 94 9.84 -26.50 -10.39
N LYS A 95 10.36 -27.37 -9.50
CA LYS A 95 11.66 -28.05 -9.68
C LYS A 95 11.71 -28.97 -10.90
N ASP A 96 10.60 -29.57 -11.30
CA ASP A 96 10.56 -30.57 -12.37
C ASP A 96 9.93 -30.03 -13.67
N VAL A 97 9.66 -28.72 -13.74
CA VAL A 97 8.97 -28.11 -14.90
C VAL A 97 9.86 -28.12 -16.15
N PHE A 98 11.16 -27.90 -15.95
CA PHE A 98 12.16 -28.05 -16.99
C PHE A 98 13.28 -28.98 -16.51
N GLN A 99 13.72 -29.90 -17.37
CA GLN A 99 14.79 -30.85 -17.05
C GLN A 99 15.89 -30.78 -18.12
N PRO A 100 16.75 -29.74 -18.11
CA PRO A 100 17.95 -29.69 -18.94
C PRO A 100 18.97 -30.73 -18.50
N ASP A 101 19.85 -31.16 -19.41
CA ASP A 101 20.92 -32.13 -19.10
C ASP A 101 22.01 -31.57 -18.16
N ASP A 102 22.09 -30.25 -18.01
CA ASP A 102 23.03 -29.54 -17.14
C ASP A 102 22.36 -29.07 -15.85
N HIS A 103 22.94 -29.44 -14.70
CA HIS A 103 22.40 -29.14 -13.37
C HIS A 103 22.27 -27.64 -13.08
N LYS A 104 23.22 -26.80 -13.52
CA LYS A 104 23.12 -25.34 -13.31
C LYS A 104 21.99 -24.77 -14.16
N GLY A 105 21.86 -25.27 -15.39
CA GLY A 105 20.78 -24.94 -16.29
C GLY A 105 19.43 -25.23 -15.64
N GLU A 106 19.26 -26.44 -15.08
CA GLU A 106 18.06 -26.88 -14.37
C GLU A 106 17.68 -25.95 -13.21
N VAL A 107 18.62 -25.68 -12.30
CA VAL A 107 18.36 -24.79 -11.15
C VAL A 107 18.02 -23.37 -11.64
N ALA A 108 18.78 -22.84 -12.60
CA ALA A 108 18.56 -21.48 -13.08
C ALA A 108 17.16 -21.29 -13.69
N VAL A 109 16.69 -22.25 -14.50
CA VAL A 109 15.37 -22.13 -15.15
C VAL A 109 14.22 -22.39 -14.18
N ASN A 110 14.31 -23.41 -13.32
CA ASN A 110 13.21 -23.79 -12.43
C ASN A 110 13.06 -22.82 -11.26
N TYR A 111 14.15 -22.47 -10.60
CA TYR A 111 14.13 -21.51 -9.49
C TYR A 111 13.93 -20.09 -10.02
N GLY A 112 14.45 -19.79 -11.22
CA GLY A 112 14.20 -18.53 -11.91
C GLY A 112 12.72 -18.34 -12.26
N LEU A 113 12.07 -19.41 -12.75
CA LEU A 113 10.63 -19.41 -12.97
C LEU A 113 9.85 -19.20 -11.66
N ALA A 114 10.21 -19.93 -10.60
CA ALA A 114 9.59 -19.75 -9.28
C ALA A 114 9.70 -18.30 -8.80
N ALA A 115 10.89 -17.70 -8.90
CA ALA A 115 11.14 -16.30 -8.52
C ALA A 115 10.27 -15.33 -9.33
N LEU A 116 10.14 -15.56 -10.65
CA LEU A 116 9.28 -14.75 -11.52
C LEU A 116 7.80 -14.86 -11.13
N VAL A 117 7.31 -16.07 -10.85
CA VAL A 117 5.92 -16.31 -10.42
C VAL A 117 5.63 -15.58 -9.12
N TYR A 118 6.49 -15.72 -8.11
CA TYR A 118 6.31 -15.02 -6.83
C TYR A 118 6.35 -13.51 -7.00
N LEU A 119 7.25 -12.98 -7.83
CA LEU A 119 7.34 -11.55 -8.09
C LEU A 119 6.06 -11.00 -8.73
N ILE A 120 5.49 -11.73 -9.71
CA ILE A 120 4.23 -11.34 -10.36
C ILE A 120 3.08 -11.44 -9.36
N ALA A 121 2.97 -12.56 -8.64
CA ALA A 121 1.92 -12.80 -7.65
C ALA A 121 1.93 -11.72 -6.57
N GLY A 122 3.08 -11.39 -5.98
CA GLY A 122 3.17 -10.37 -4.95
C GLY A 122 2.93 -8.95 -5.47
N ARG A 123 3.30 -8.63 -6.72
CA ARG A 123 2.90 -7.36 -7.35
C ARG A 123 1.39 -7.25 -7.53
N ILE A 124 0.74 -8.32 -7.99
CA ILE A 124 -0.72 -8.37 -8.12
C ILE A 124 -1.36 -8.22 -6.74
N LEU A 125 -0.91 -8.99 -5.75
CA LEU A 125 -1.46 -8.96 -4.40
C LEU A 125 -1.31 -7.56 -3.77
N THR A 126 -0.12 -6.95 -3.88
CA THR A 126 0.14 -5.59 -3.40
C THR A 126 -0.73 -4.56 -4.13
N SER A 127 -0.92 -4.70 -5.44
CA SER A 127 -1.81 -3.85 -6.24
C SER A 127 -3.27 -3.98 -5.81
N LEU A 128 -3.75 -5.20 -5.60
CA LEU A 128 -5.11 -5.46 -5.11
C LEU A 128 -5.33 -4.88 -3.72
N VAL A 129 -4.41 -5.10 -2.78
CA VAL A 129 -4.53 -4.55 -1.42
C VAL A 129 -4.53 -3.02 -1.46
N ARG A 130 -3.67 -2.38 -2.25
CA ARG A 130 -3.65 -0.92 -2.41
C ARG A 130 -4.93 -0.37 -3.06
N ARG A 131 -5.56 -1.11 -3.98
CA ARG A 131 -6.85 -0.73 -4.59
C ARG A 131 -8.01 -0.76 -3.58
N LEU A 132 -7.89 -1.56 -2.52
CA LEU A 132 -8.91 -1.68 -1.48
C LEU A 132 -8.75 -0.64 -0.34
N ALA A 133 -7.67 0.15 -0.34
CA ALA A 133 -7.36 1.20 0.64
C ALA A 133 -8.16 2.49 0.39
#